data_AF-A0A7K4B1D8-F1
#
_entry.id   AF-A0A7K4B1D8-F1
#
_cell.length_a   1.000
_cell.length_b   1.000
_cell.length_c   1.000
_cell.angle_alpha   90.00
_cell.angle_beta   90.00
_cell.angle_gamma   90.00
#
_symmetry.space_group_name_H-M   'P 1'
#
loop_
_entity.id
_entity.type
_entity.pdbx_description
1 polymer ?
#
loop_
_entity_poly.entity_id
_entity_poly.type
_entity_poly.pdbx_seq_one_letter_code
_entity_poly.pdbx_strand_id
1 'polypeptide(L)'
;MASLVWGLILMYATLMHVRYEYYVSVVIVLFSAITLSTLYSKIASGYQSGKSSKKVPVSTPGLITYHGIAVVGIILLLITGFSFQTVAVVVGKETGLISMSNDWANSLIWLSDNTPDPGVGFDKIYQKTEFSYPDEAYGILSWWDYGHWITFLGKRIPVSSPFQDNVPPVARFLSAKSEEDAEKYAEQTGAEYVIIDYATVTSKFAALPLWGYGKDSIPQYEERYFIKSGQTGRYDPVKIFKQPYFESTAVKLHLYDGSYTQGLGGRLLEIEERPMSGGTFKLIGKATQLSLDDTEKIANSENRVIGSNQITEPITDIPALGHYRLIYESPTTVLSARSYEIKEVKIFERVKGYTLPGEGTIELPIVTNQGRNFTWQQKSVNGTFTLPFSTKGNPYGVKSTGPYRIIETGKTIEVSEDQVN
;
A
#
# COMPACT_ATOMS: atom_id res chain seq x y z
N MET A 1 16.00 -38.80 18.85
CA MET A 1 17.03 -38.11 18.05
C MET A 1 16.41 -37.40 16.85
N ALA A 2 15.59 -38.06 16.02
CA ALA A 2 14.92 -37.44 14.87
C ALA A 2 14.10 -36.17 15.21
N SER A 3 13.27 -36.19 16.26
CA SER A 3 12.47 -35.01 16.67
C SER A 3 13.32 -33.82 17.13
N LEU A 4 14.48 -34.08 17.72
CA LEU A 4 15.42 -33.04 18.16
C LEU A 4 16.11 -32.39 16.96
N VAL A 5 16.55 -33.20 15.98
CA VAL A 5 17.11 -32.70 14.72
C VAL A 5 16.08 -31.88 13.96
N TRP A 6 14.86 -32.39 13.81
CA TRP A 6 13.73 -31.67 13.19
C TRP A 6 13.45 -30.33 13.87
N GLY A 7 13.36 -30.32 15.20
CA GLY A 7 13.12 -29.10 15.97
C GLY A 7 14.23 -28.07 15.83
N LEU A 8 15.49 -28.48 15.84
CA LEU A 8 16.63 -27.58 15.63
C LEU A 8 16.64 -26.98 14.23
N ILE A 9 16.32 -27.77 13.19
CA ILE A 9 16.24 -27.29 11.81
C ILE A 9 15.13 -26.24 11.68
N LEU A 10 13.93 -26.50 12.21
CA LEU A 10 12.82 -25.54 12.13
C LEU A 10 13.08 -24.27 12.96
N MET A 11 13.74 -24.40 14.11
CA MET A 11 14.16 -23.26 14.91
C MET A 11 15.15 -22.40 14.13
N TYR A 12 16.18 -23.02 13.53
CA TYR A 12 17.16 -22.33 12.69
C TYR A 12 16.48 -21.63 11.50
N ALA A 13 15.59 -22.32 10.79
CA ALA A 13 14.86 -21.74 9.66
C ALA A 13 14.03 -20.52 10.09
N THR A 14 13.37 -20.58 11.25
CA THR A 14 12.56 -19.47 11.77
C THR A 14 13.41 -18.28 12.22
N LEU A 15 14.59 -18.54 12.82
CA LEU A 15 15.55 -17.49 13.17
C LEU A 15 16.06 -16.74 11.94
N MET A 16 16.18 -17.44 10.81
CA MET A 16 16.59 -16.83 9.53
C MET A 16 15.43 -16.13 8.81
N HIS A 17 14.21 -16.69 8.88
CA HIS A 17 13.04 -16.16 8.18
C HIS A 17 11.75 -16.34 8.97
N VAL A 18 11.07 -15.22 9.23
CA VAL A 18 9.77 -15.16 9.94
C VAL A 18 8.69 -16.02 9.27
N ARG A 19 8.74 -16.22 7.94
CA ARG A 19 7.75 -17.03 7.22
C ARG A 19 7.68 -18.50 7.64
N TYR A 20 8.65 -19.00 8.39
CA TYR A 20 8.63 -20.38 8.89
C TYR A 20 8.12 -20.51 10.33
N GLU A 21 7.71 -19.40 10.96
CA GLU A 21 7.28 -19.36 12.35
C GLU A 21 6.08 -20.29 12.65
N TYR A 22 5.17 -20.46 11.70
CA TYR A 22 4.05 -21.38 11.87
C TYR A 22 4.50 -22.84 11.99
N TYR A 23 5.65 -23.23 11.42
CA TYR A 23 6.21 -24.58 11.60
C TYR A 23 6.84 -24.76 12.99
N VAL A 24 7.51 -23.74 13.53
CA VAL A 24 8.17 -23.84 14.84
C VAL A 24 7.16 -23.89 15.99
N SER A 25 5.92 -23.40 15.78
CA SER A 25 4.85 -23.48 16.77
C SER A 25 4.65 -24.91 17.31
N VAL A 26 4.64 -25.91 16.42
CA VAL A 26 4.47 -27.33 16.77
C VAL A 26 5.67 -27.84 17.59
N VAL A 27 6.87 -27.41 17.22
CA VAL A 27 8.11 -27.76 17.92
C VAL A 27 8.11 -27.20 19.35
N ILE A 28 7.71 -25.94 19.51
CA ILE A 28 7.61 -25.27 20.80
C ILE A 28 6.60 -26.01 21.68
N VAL A 29 5.38 -26.27 21.19
CA VAL A 29 4.34 -26.98 21.94
C VAL A 29 4.83 -28.36 22.40
N LEU A 30 5.44 -29.14 21.50
CA LEU A 30 5.93 -30.48 21.81
C LEU A 30 7.01 -30.45 22.90
N PHE A 31 8.04 -29.61 22.75
CA PHE A 31 9.13 -29.55 23.72
C PHE A 31 8.71 -28.91 25.04
N SER A 32 7.80 -27.94 25.03
CA SER A 32 7.18 -27.42 26.25
C SER A 32 6.39 -28.51 26.98
N ALA A 33 5.60 -29.32 26.27
CA ALA A 33 4.87 -30.44 26.87
C ALA A 33 5.80 -31.50 27.47
N ILE A 34 6.85 -31.90 26.76
CA ILE A 34 7.87 -32.84 27.28
C ILE A 34 8.54 -32.26 28.54
N THR A 35 8.87 -30.97 28.53
CA THR A 35 9.50 -30.29 29.67
C THR A 35 8.56 -30.25 30.88
N LEU A 36 7.28 -29.89 30.67
CA LEU A 36 6.28 -29.87 31.74
C LEU A 36 6.00 -31.26 32.29
N SER A 37 5.93 -32.28 31.43
CA SER A 37 5.78 -33.69 31.86
C SER A 37 6.99 -34.16 32.67
N THR A 38 8.20 -33.80 32.25
CA THR A 38 9.43 -34.13 32.98
C THR A 38 9.49 -33.39 34.32
N LEU A 39 9.09 -32.12 34.36
CA LEU A 39 9.00 -31.33 35.59
C LEU A 39 8.00 -31.94 36.57
N TYR A 40 6.80 -32.29 36.11
CA TYR A 40 5.79 -33.00 36.90
C TYR A 40 6.38 -34.28 37.49
N SER A 41 7.02 -35.09 36.65
CA SER A 41 7.61 -36.37 37.05
C SER A 41 8.72 -36.19 38.09
N LYS A 42 9.56 -35.16 37.98
CA LYS A 42 10.61 -34.83 38.95
C LYS A 42 10.05 -34.34 40.29
N ILE A 43 9.00 -33.52 40.28
CA ILE A 43 8.34 -33.06 41.51
C ILE A 43 7.66 -34.24 42.21
N ALA A 44 7.02 -35.12 41.44
CA ALA A 44 6.38 -36.33 41.97
C ALA A 44 7.40 -37.34 42.53
N SER A 45 8.57 -37.50 41.91
CA SER A 45 9.60 -38.48 42.31
C SER A 45 10.58 -37.98 43.38
N GLY A 46 10.90 -36.68 43.41
CA GLY A 46 11.78 -36.06 44.40
C GLY A 46 11.28 -36.21 45.85
N TYR A 47 9.98 -36.46 46.02
CA TYR A 47 9.37 -36.75 47.32
C TYR A 47 9.41 -38.25 47.72
N GLN A 48 9.62 -39.17 46.78
CA GLN A 48 9.75 -40.60 47.08
C GLN A 48 11.16 -40.99 47.54
N SER A 49 12.20 -40.25 47.13
CA SER A 49 13.61 -40.58 47.44
C SER A 49 14.08 -40.19 48.86
N GLY A 50 13.21 -39.60 49.69
CA GLY A 50 13.55 -39.12 51.04
C GLY A 50 13.34 -40.12 52.19
N LYS A 51 13.04 -41.40 51.93
CA LYS A 51 12.85 -42.41 53.00
C LYS A 51 13.92 -43.49 52.99
N SER A 52 15.10 -43.13 53.47
CA SER A 52 16.01 -44.08 54.14
C SER A 52 16.38 -43.53 55.51
N SER A 53 15.51 -43.77 56.50
CA SER A 53 15.86 -43.97 57.91
C SER A 53 14.56 -44.16 58.73
N LYS A 54 14.61 -45.08 59.69
CA LYS A 54 13.49 -45.65 60.46
C LYS A 54 12.73 -44.61 61.29
N LYS A 55 11.41 -44.47 61.03
CA LYS A 55 10.23 -44.40 61.94
C LYS A 55 9.09 -43.63 61.25
N VAL A 56 7.86 -44.16 61.38
CA VAL A 56 6.64 -43.72 60.67
C VAL A 56 6.32 -42.25 60.97
N PRO A 57 6.05 -41.43 59.94
CA PRO A 57 4.69 -40.94 59.74
C PRO A 57 4.16 -41.32 58.35
N VAL A 58 2.86 -41.56 58.30
CA VAL A 58 2.08 -41.80 57.09
C VAL A 58 2.23 -40.57 56.19
N SER A 59 3.04 -40.69 55.14
CA SER A 59 3.06 -39.69 54.07
C SER A 59 1.81 -39.92 53.23
N THR A 60 0.83 -39.02 53.32
CA THR A 60 -0.41 -39.05 52.55
C THR A 60 -0.08 -38.97 51.06
N PRO A 61 -0.26 -40.05 50.27
CA PRO A 61 0.11 -40.07 48.85
C PRO A 61 -0.60 -38.99 48.02
N GLY A 62 -1.80 -38.57 48.46
CA GLY A 62 -2.60 -37.54 47.79
C GLY A 62 -1.93 -36.17 47.74
N LEU A 63 -1.35 -35.68 48.86
CA LEU A 63 -0.92 -34.29 48.97
C LEU A 63 0.20 -33.92 47.99
N ILE A 64 1.09 -34.87 47.67
CA ILE A 64 2.28 -34.66 46.83
C ILE A 64 1.91 -34.58 45.34
N THR A 65 0.99 -35.45 44.90
CA THR A 65 0.41 -35.40 43.54
C THR A 65 -0.26 -34.05 43.29
N TYR A 66 -0.96 -33.50 44.29
CA TYR A 66 -1.59 -32.18 44.18
C TYR A 66 -0.60 -31.02 44.01
N HIS A 67 0.62 -31.07 44.60
CA HIS A 67 1.62 -30.02 44.43
C HIS A 67 2.22 -29.99 43.02
N GLY A 68 2.56 -31.17 42.47
CA GLY A 68 3.06 -31.28 41.09
C GLY A 68 2.01 -30.84 40.07
N ILE A 69 0.75 -31.24 40.27
CA ILE A 69 -0.39 -30.77 39.48
C ILE A 69 -0.55 -29.26 39.61
N ALA A 70 -0.47 -28.69 40.81
CA ALA A 70 -0.61 -27.25 41.03
C ALA A 70 0.48 -26.44 40.31
N VAL A 71 1.75 -26.83 40.43
CA VAL A 71 2.86 -26.11 39.78
C VAL A 71 2.75 -26.14 38.26
N VAL A 72 2.55 -27.32 37.67
CA VAL A 72 2.39 -27.44 36.21
C VAL A 72 1.11 -26.77 35.74
N GLY A 73 0.03 -26.88 36.51
CA GLY A 73 -1.24 -26.20 36.27
C GLY A 73 -1.09 -24.68 36.25
N ILE A 74 -0.36 -24.09 37.19
CA ILE A 74 -0.09 -22.64 37.21
C ILE A 74 0.74 -22.23 35.98
N ILE A 75 1.78 -22.98 35.62
CA ILE A 75 2.58 -22.67 34.43
C ILE A 75 1.73 -22.75 33.16
N LEU A 76 0.90 -23.77 33.03
CA LEU A 76 -0.04 -23.90 31.91
C LEU A 76 -1.05 -22.76 31.87
N LEU A 77 -1.56 -22.33 33.02
CA LEU A 77 -2.46 -21.18 33.13
C LEU A 77 -1.77 -19.88 32.69
N LEU A 78 -0.51 -19.66 33.09
CA LEU A 78 0.25 -18.49 32.66
C LEU A 78 0.50 -18.49 31.15
N ILE A 79 0.96 -19.62 30.59
CA ILE A 79 1.15 -19.77 29.14
C ILE A 79 -0.16 -19.49 28.40
N THR A 80 -1.27 -20.09 28.86
CA THR A 80 -2.59 -19.90 28.26
C THR A 80 -3.05 -18.44 28.35
N GLY A 81 -2.83 -17.78 29.49
CA GLY A 81 -3.17 -16.37 29.70
C GLY A 81 -2.42 -15.45 28.74
N PHE A 82 -1.10 -15.63 28.60
CA PHE A 82 -0.31 -14.87 27.63
C PHE A 82 -0.70 -15.16 26.19
N SER A 83 -0.92 -16.43 25.83
CA SER A 83 -1.39 -16.80 24.49
C SER A 83 -2.75 -16.18 24.17
N PHE A 84 -3.68 -16.19 25.12
CA PHE A 84 -4.99 -15.56 24.94
C PHE A 84 -4.88 -14.05 24.72
N GLN A 85 -4.04 -13.37 25.50
CA GLN A 85 -3.79 -11.94 25.32
C GLN A 85 -3.25 -11.64 23.92
N THR A 86 -2.27 -12.41 23.43
CA THR A 86 -1.74 -12.25 22.08
C THR A 86 -2.81 -12.47 21.02
N VAL A 87 -3.59 -13.56 21.12
CA VAL A 87 -4.68 -13.84 20.17
C VAL A 87 -5.72 -12.73 20.16
N ALA A 88 -6.10 -12.22 21.34
CA ALA A 88 -7.06 -11.12 21.44
C ALA A 88 -6.57 -9.84 20.76
N VAL A 89 -5.27 -9.53 20.85
CA VAL A 89 -4.66 -8.40 20.13
C VAL A 89 -4.67 -8.62 18.62
N VAL A 90 -4.27 -9.80 18.15
CA VAL A 90 -4.23 -10.14 16.71
C VAL A 90 -5.63 -10.09 16.09
N VAL A 91 -6.62 -10.71 16.75
CA VAL A 91 -8.02 -10.72 16.28
C VAL A 91 -8.62 -9.32 16.33
N GLY A 92 -8.41 -8.59 17.43
CA GLY A 92 -9.07 -7.31 17.67
C GLY A 92 -8.46 -6.12 16.93
N LYS A 93 -7.18 -6.19 16.53
CA LYS A 93 -6.47 -5.05 15.92
C LYS A 93 -5.84 -5.38 14.57
N GLU A 94 -5.17 -6.52 14.44
CA GLU A 94 -4.33 -6.78 13.27
C GLU A 94 -5.13 -7.38 12.12
N THR A 95 -6.07 -8.28 12.40
CA THR A 95 -6.80 -9.01 11.36
C THR A 95 -7.62 -8.07 10.47
N GLY A 96 -8.26 -7.06 11.06
CA GLY A 96 -9.01 -6.04 10.31
C GLY A 96 -8.15 -5.12 9.44
N LEU A 97 -6.86 -4.95 9.78
CA LEU A 97 -5.93 -4.12 9.00
C LEU A 97 -5.37 -4.84 7.76
N ILE A 98 -5.36 -6.17 7.78
CA ILE A 98 -4.82 -7.01 6.69
C ILE A 98 -5.91 -7.68 5.85
N SER A 99 -7.16 -7.68 6.32
CA SER A 99 -8.30 -8.19 5.57
C SER A 99 -8.75 -7.20 4.50
N MET A 100 -9.36 -7.71 3.43
CA MET A 100 -10.05 -6.90 2.44
C MET A 100 -11.15 -6.06 3.09
N SER A 101 -11.11 -4.75 2.85
CA SER A 101 -12.16 -3.83 3.29
C SER A 101 -13.42 -3.97 2.44
N ASN A 102 -14.55 -3.49 2.96
CA ASN A 102 -15.78 -3.39 2.16
C ASN A 102 -15.59 -2.44 0.96
N ASP A 103 -14.76 -1.41 1.10
CA ASP A 103 -14.42 -0.51 -0.01
C ASP A 103 -13.75 -1.29 -1.15
N TRP A 104 -12.75 -2.13 -0.86
CA TRP A 104 -12.13 -3.00 -1.86
C TRP A 104 -13.12 -4.01 -2.46
N ALA A 105 -13.87 -4.73 -1.63
CA ALA A 105 -14.81 -5.75 -2.09
C ALA A 105 -15.90 -5.15 -3.02
N ASN A 106 -16.51 -4.04 -2.62
CA ASN A 106 -17.55 -3.37 -3.41
C ASN A 106 -16.98 -2.74 -4.69
N SER A 107 -15.75 -2.20 -4.65
CA SER A 107 -15.08 -1.69 -5.84
C SER A 107 -14.85 -2.78 -6.89
N LEU A 108 -14.46 -3.98 -6.44
CA LEU A 108 -14.21 -5.12 -7.33
C LEU A 108 -15.50 -5.72 -7.89
N ILE A 109 -16.58 -5.79 -7.09
CA ILE A 109 -17.90 -6.18 -7.59
C ILE A 109 -18.38 -5.17 -8.64
N TRP A 110 -18.25 -3.87 -8.34
CA TRP A 110 -18.58 -2.82 -9.31
C TRP A 110 -17.77 -2.95 -10.61
N LEU A 111 -16.47 -3.20 -10.51
CA LEU A 111 -15.60 -3.43 -11.67
C LEU A 111 -16.12 -4.60 -12.53
N SER A 112 -16.50 -5.70 -11.89
CA SER A 112 -17.00 -6.90 -12.57
C SER A 112 -18.28 -6.61 -13.38
N ASP A 113 -19.17 -5.80 -12.81
CA ASP A 113 -20.48 -5.48 -13.38
C ASP A 113 -20.45 -4.34 -14.42
N ASN A 114 -19.44 -3.47 -14.39
CA ASN A 114 -19.43 -2.21 -15.14
C ASN A 114 -18.28 -2.05 -16.14
N THR A 115 -17.45 -3.07 -16.32
CA THR A 115 -16.40 -3.08 -17.37
C THR A 115 -16.64 -4.23 -18.36
N PRO A 116 -16.13 -4.17 -19.59
CA PRO A 116 -16.30 -5.26 -20.56
C PRO A 116 -15.82 -6.63 -20.01
N ASP A 117 -16.42 -7.72 -20.49
CA ASP A 117 -15.91 -9.06 -20.16
C ASP A 117 -14.61 -9.31 -20.94
N PRO A 118 -13.49 -9.68 -20.30
CA PRO A 118 -12.23 -9.95 -20.99
C PRO A 118 -12.20 -11.28 -21.75
N GLY A 119 -13.33 -12.01 -21.83
CA GLY A 119 -13.47 -13.28 -22.55
C GLY A 119 -12.89 -14.50 -21.82
N VAL A 120 -12.18 -14.29 -20.70
CA VAL A 120 -11.58 -15.36 -19.90
C VAL A 120 -12.62 -15.99 -18.96
N GLY A 121 -12.86 -17.29 -19.12
CA GLY A 121 -13.73 -18.03 -18.20
C GLY A 121 -13.01 -18.37 -16.90
N PHE A 122 -13.22 -17.59 -15.84
CA PHE A 122 -12.54 -17.75 -14.54
C PHE A 122 -12.89 -19.03 -13.77
N ASP A 123 -13.95 -19.73 -14.17
CA ASP A 123 -14.45 -20.98 -13.60
C ASP A 123 -14.13 -22.21 -14.48
N LYS A 124 -13.41 -22.02 -15.59
CA LYS A 124 -13.03 -23.10 -16.50
C LYS A 124 -11.74 -23.79 -16.06
N ILE A 125 -11.64 -25.06 -16.44
CA ILE A 125 -10.40 -25.83 -16.29
C ILE A 125 -9.55 -25.62 -17.54
N TYR A 126 -8.34 -25.11 -17.36
CA TYR A 126 -7.38 -24.89 -18.45
C TYR A 126 -6.23 -25.89 -18.39
N GLN A 127 -5.81 -26.39 -19.56
CA GLN A 127 -4.55 -27.09 -19.71
C GLN A 127 -3.44 -26.08 -19.94
N LYS A 128 -2.34 -26.20 -19.18
CA LYS A 128 -1.22 -25.25 -19.22
C LYS A 128 -0.64 -25.03 -20.63
N THR A 129 -0.70 -26.05 -21.48
CA THR A 129 -0.13 -26.03 -22.83
C THR A 129 -1.07 -25.46 -23.89
N GLU A 130 -2.34 -25.25 -23.57
CA GLU A 130 -3.40 -24.92 -24.54
C GLU A 130 -4.03 -23.53 -24.29
N PHE A 131 -3.68 -22.87 -23.19
CA PHE A 131 -4.26 -21.57 -22.86
C PHE A 131 -3.61 -20.44 -23.66
N SER A 132 -4.44 -19.68 -24.37
CA SER A 132 -4.14 -18.37 -24.91
C SER A 132 -5.20 -17.39 -24.44
N TYR A 133 -4.80 -16.15 -24.18
CA TYR A 133 -5.76 -15.09 -23.92
C TYR A 133 -6.62 -14.82 -25.17
N PRO A 134 -7.92 -14.56 -25.02
CA PRO A 134 -8.76 -14.03 -26.09
C PRO A 134 -8.23 -12.68 -26.62
N ASP A 135 -8.62 -12.31 -27.85
CA ASP A 135 -8.17 -11.06 -28.48
C ASP A 135 -8.72 -9.82 -27.75
N GLU A 136 -9.89 -9.95 -27.12
CA GLU A 136 -10.56 -8.93 -26.31
C GLU A 136 -10.03 -8.83 -24.87
N ALA A 137 -9.04 -9.64 -24.49
CA ALA A 137 -8.52 -9.66 -23.13
C ALA A 137 -7.72 -8.40 -22.82
N TYR A 138 -7.94 -7.85 -21.62
CA TYR A 138 -7.23 -6.68 -21.12
C TYR A 138 -6.78 -6.84 -19.67
N GLY A 139 -5.73 -6.11 -19.30
CA GLY A 139 -5.15 -6.12 -17.96
C GLY A 139 -5.72 -5.05 -17.02
N ILE A 140 -5.59 -5.30 -15.72
CA ILE A 140 -5.83 -4.34 -14.63
C ILE A 140 -4.49 -4.01 -13.96
N LEU A 141 -4.07 -2.75 -14.06
CA LEU A 141 -2.92 -2.24 -13.33
C LEU A 141 -3.31 -1.95 -11.87
N SER A 142 -2.69 -2.68 -10.95
CA SER A 142 -2.80 -2.41 -9.52
C SER A 142 -1.58 -2.98 -8.81
N TRP A 143 -1.30 -2.54 -7.58
CA TRP A 143 -0.21 -3.11 -6.82
C TRP A 143 -0.41 -4.62 -6.61
N TRP A 144 0.68 -5.38 -6.63
CA TRP A 144 0.67 -6.83 -6.73
C TRP A 144 -0.09 -7.52 -5.57
N ASP A 145 -0.12 -6.91 -4.40
CA ASP A 145 -0.88 -7.38 -3.22
C ASP A 145 -2.37 -7.67 -3.55
N TYR A 146 -2.94 -6.95 -4.51
CA TYR A 146 -4.39 -6.97 -4.79
C TYR A 146 -4.78 -7.94 -5.92
N GLY A 147 -3.82 -8.56 -6.61
CA GLY A 147 -4.10 -9.35 -7.82
C GLY A 147 -5.07 -10.51 -7.59
N HIS A 148 -4.95 -11.24 -6.47
CA HIS A 148 -5.91 -12.30 -6.14
C HIS A 148 -7.33 -11.78 -5.93
N TRP A 149 -7.50 -10.58 -5.35
CA TRP A 149 -8.82 -9.98 -5.17
C TRP A 149 -9.41 -9.57 -6.52
N ILE A 150 -8.60 -8.97 -7.39
CA ILE A 150 -9.00 -8.60 -8.76
C ILE A 150 -9.47 -9.81 -9.55
N THR A 151 -8.72 -10.91 -9.52
CA THR A 151 -9.14 -12.16 -10.17
C THR A 151 -10.42 -12.71 -9.56
N PHE A 152 -10.49 -12.81 -8.23
CA PHE A 152 -11.57 -13.54 -7.55
C PHE A 152 -12.91 -12.80 -7.53
N LEU A 153 -12.91 -11.52 -7.15
CA LEU A 153 -14.13 -10.71 -7.09
C LEU A 153 -14.38 -9.93 -8.37
N GLY A 154 -13.31 -9.32 -8.91
CA GLY A 154 -13.42 -8.52 -10.13
C GLY A 154 -13.67 -9.37 -11.37
N LYS A 155 -13.24 -10.64 -11.38
CA LYS A 155 -13.22 -11.48 -12.59
C LYS A 155 -12.56 -10.72 -13.75
N ARG A 156 -11.42 -10.10 -13.45
CA ARG A 156 -10.56 -9.40 -14.42
C ARG A 156 -9.12 -9.90 -14.26
N ILE A 157 -8.28 -9.60 -15.25
CA ILE A 157 -6.92 -10.11 -15.32
C ILE A 157 -5.99 -9.10 -14.65
N PRO A 158 -5.47 -9.33 -13.43
CA PRO A 158 -4.48 -8.44 -12.85
C PRO A 158 -3.17 -8.57 -13.63
N VAL A 159 -2.48 -7.46 -13.85
CA VAL A 159 -1.16 -7.47 -14.51
C VAL A 159 -0.10 -8.15 -13.63
N SER A 160 -0.26 -8.11 -12.30
CA SER A 160 0.64 -8.67 -11.30
C SER A 160 -0.14 -9.23 -10.11
N SER A 161 0.38 -10.26 -9.42
CA SER A 161 -0.32 -10.93 -8.32
C SER A 161 0.56 -11.13 -7.06
N PRO A 162 -0.03 -11.62 -5.95
CA PRO A 162 0.70 -12.06 -4.75
C PRO A 162 1.79 -13.10 -4.96
N PHE A 163 1.86 -13.74 -6.13
CA PHE A 163 2.98 -14.57 -6.53
C PHE A 163 4.22 -13.78 -6.99
N GLN A 164 4.14 -12.45 -7.00
CA GLN A 164 5.21 -11.52 -7.38
C GLN A 164 5.65 -11.67 -8.84
N ASP A 165 4.74 -12.12 -9.70
CA ASP A 165 4.86 -12.11 -11.14
C ASP A 165 4.65 -10.70 -11.69
N ASN A 166 5.44 -10.29 -12.68
CA ASN A 166 5.29 -9.03 -13.40
C ASN A 166 5.26 -7.74 -12.53
N VAL A 167 5.87 -7.79 -11.34
CA VAL A 167 5.92 -6.63 -10.43
C VAL A 167 6.70 -5.44 -11.01
N PRO A 168 7.88 -5.61 -11.66
CA PRO A 168 8.66 -4.46 -12.10
C PRO A 168 7.93 -3.55 -13.11
N PRO A 169 7.22 -4.07 -14.14
CA PRO A 169 6.41 -3.20 -15.02
C PRO A 169 5.31 -2.42 -14.29
N VAL A 170 4.54 -3.06 -13.40
CA VAL A 170 3.53 -2.39 -12.57
C VAL A 170 4.16 -1.32 -11.67
N ALA A 171 5.29 -1.65 -11.04
CA ALA A 171 6.00 -0.74 -10.16
C ALA A 171 6.52 0.49 -10.92
N ARG A 172 7.03 0.29 -12.15
CA ARG A 172 7.47 1.37 -13.05
C ARG A 172 6.32 2.26 -13.51
N PHE A 173 5.18 1.67 -13.87
CA PHE A 173 3.96 2.41 -14.17
C PHE A 173 3.55 3.30 -12.98
N LEU A 174 3.35 2.70 -11.81
CA LEU A 174 2.87 3.41 -10.62
C LEU A 174 3.85 4.50 -10.12
N SER A 175 5.16 4.33 -10.33
CA SER A 175 6.19 5.29 -9.94
C SER A 175 6.69 6.19 -11.09
N ALA A 176 6.15 6.08 -12.31
CA ALA A 176 6.52 6.92 -13.43
C ALA A 176 6.19 8.39 -13.15
N LYS A 177 7.13 9.29 -13.47
CA LYS A 177 7.07 10.73 -13.16
C LYS A 177 6.35 11.54 -14.25
N SER A 178 6.36 11.04 -15.49
CA SER A 178 5.65 11.63 -16.64
C SER A 178 4.54 10.68 -17.11
N GLU A 179 3.52 11.24 -17.75
CA GLU A 179 2.47 10.44 -18.38
C GLU A 179 3.01 9.65 -19.58
N GLU A 180 3.99 10.18 -20.32
CA GLU A 180 4.65 9.46 -21.41
C GLU A 180 5.32 8.15 -20.93
N ASP A 181 6.06 8.20 -19.82
CA ASP A 181 6.64 6.98 -19.24
C ASP A 181 5.55 6.04 -18.71
N ALA A 182 4.49 6.58 -18.09
CA ALA A 182 3.37 5.79 -17.60
C ALA A 182 2.68 5.04 -18.75
N GLU A 183 2.34 5.72 -19.84
CA GLU A 183 1.74 5.13 -21.03
C GLU A 183 2.63 4.04 -21.63
N LYS A 184 3.93 4.30 -21.78
CA LYS A 184 4.90 3.31 -22.26
C LYS A 184 4.89 2.03 -21.42
N TYR A 185 4.76 2.12 -20.10
CA TYR A 185 4.68 0.94 -19.23
C TYR A 185 3.29 0.29 -19.25
N ALA A 186 2.21 1.07 -19.37
CA ALA A 186 0.85 0.56 -19.48
C ALA A 186 0.64 -0.24 -20.77
N GLU A 187 1.13 0.28 -21.91
CA GLU A 187 1.08 -0.39 -23.23
C GLU A 187 1.74 -1.77 -23.21
N GLN A 188 2.88 -1.91 -22.53
CA GLN A 188 3.59 -3.19 -22.39
C GLN A 188 2.78 -4.27 -21.68
N THR A 189 1.76 -3.87 -20.92
CA THR A 189 0.95 -4.77 -20.10
C THR A 189 -0.42 -5.08 -20.71
N GLY A 190 -0.82 -4.37 -21.78
CA GLY A 190 -2.16 -4.49 -22.35
C GLY A 190 -3.28 -4.09 -21.38
N ALA A 191 -2.98 -3.19 -20.43
CA ALA A 191 -3.95 -2.78 -19.42
C ALA A 191 -4.86 -1.66 -19.93
N GLU A 192 -6.14 -1.79 -19.59
CA GLU A 192 -7.18 -0.80 -19.91
C GLU A 192 -7.73 -0.11 -18.65
N TYR A 193 -7.50 -0.67 -17.47
CA TYR A 193 -7.96 -0.08 -16.21
C TYR A 193 -6.87 -0.08 -15.15
N VAL A 194 -6.97 0.88 -14.23
CA VAL A 194 -6.08 1.02 -13.09
C VAL A 194 -6.91 1.04 -11.80
N ILE A 195 -6.52 0.23 -10.82
CA ILE A 195 -7.09 0.30 -9.45
C ILE A 195 -6.00 0.74 -8.51
N ILE A 196 -6.26 1.82 -7.78
CA ILE A 196 -5.31 2.44 -6.87
C ILE A 196 -5.97 2.72 -5.53
N ASP A 197 -5.26 2.45 -4.43
CA ASP A 197 -5.74 2.69 -3.08
C ASP A 197 -4.83 3.63 -2.27
N TYR A 198 -5.34 4.06 -1.12
CA TYR A 198 -4.64 5.00 -0.25
C TYR A 198 -3.34 4.41 0.32
N ALA A 199 -3.32 3.12 0.63
CA ALA A 199 -2.12 2.44 1.11
C ALA A 199 -0.98 2.47 0.07
N THR A 200 -1.30 2.35 -1.22
CA THR A 200 -0.32 2.39 -2.32
C THR A 200 0.42 3.72 -2.36
N VAL A 201 -0.27 4.84 -2.12
CA VAL A 201 0.36 6.18 -2.10
C VAL A 201 0.92 6.60 -0.73
N THR A 202 0.79 5.77 0.30
CA THR A 202 1.25 6.10 1.66
C THR A 202 2.22 5.07 2.24
N SER A 203 1.70 3.99 2.82
CA SER A 203 2.49 2.99 3.55
C SER A 203 3.28 2.08 2.63
N LYS A 204 2.78 1.82 1.41
CA LYS A 204 3.42 0.94 0.42
C LYS A 204 4.26 1.69 -0.61
N PHE A 205 4.21 3.02 -0.63
CA PHE A 205 4.82 3.82 -1.69
C PHE A 205 6.30 3.51 -1.94
N ALA A 206 7.12 3.38 -0.89
CA ALA A 206 8.55 3.05 -1.02
C ALA A 206 8.82 1.76 -1.80
N ALA A 207 7.88 0.82 -1.82
CA ALA A 207 8.02 -0.42 -2.59
C ALA A 207 7.93 -0.15 -4.10
N LEU A 208 7.21 0.87 -4.56
CA LEU A 208 7.06 1.17 -5.98
C LEU A 208 8.42 1.47 -6.66
N PRO A 209 9.19 2.49 -6.25
CA PRO A 209 10.50 2.74 -6.86
C PRO A 209 11.50 1.61 -6.54
N LEU A 210 11.42 0.98 -5.36
CA LEU A 210 12.26 -0.17 -5.01
C LEU A 210 12.15 -1.31 -6.04
N TRP A 211 10.93 -1.73 -6.36
CA TRP A 211 10.69 -2.83 -7.30
C TRP A 211 10.83 -2.40 -8.76
N GLY A 212 10.60 -1.12 -9.08
CA GLY A 212 10.73 -0.60 -10.44
C GLY A 212 12.18 -0.33 -10.86
N TYR A 213 12.99 0.22 -9.94
CA TYR A 213 14.30 0.82 -10.23
C TYR A 213 15.41 0.43 -9.23
N GLY A 214 15.10 -0.33 -8.17
CA GLY A 214 16.07 -0.77 -7.17
C GLY A 214 16.13 0.13 -5.92
N LYS A 215 16.85 -0.33 -4.90
CA LYS A 215 16.85 0.28 -3.56
C LYS A 215 17.27 1.75 -3.53
N ASP A 216 18.25 2.12 -4.34
CA ASP A 216 18.83 3.48 -4.36
C ASP A 216 17.88 4.52 -4.99
N SER A 217 16.76 4.07 -5.56
CA SER A 217 15.72 4.96 -6.09
C SER A 217 14.78 5.50 -5.01
N ILE A 218 14.58 4.78 -3.89
CA ILE A 218 13.63 5.19 -2.83
C ILE A 218 13.90 6.63 -2.37
N PRO A 219 15.14 7.01 -2.01
CA PRO A 219 15.44 8.35 -1.53
C PRO A 219 15.19 9.47 -2.55
N GLN A 220 14.99 9.17 -3.83
CA GLN A 220 14.61 10.17 -4.83
C GLN A 220 13.15 10.62 -4.68
N TYR A 221 12.30 9.76 -4.13
CA TYR A 221 10.86 10.02 -3.95
C TYR A 221 10.53 10.34 -2.50
N GLU A 222 10.96 9.51 -1.55
CA GLU A 222 10.71 9.72 -0.13
C GLU A 222 11.90 9.28 0.71
N GLU A 223 12.15 9.99 1.81
CA GLU A 223 13.24 9.66 2.71
C GLU A 223 12.86 9.96 4.16
N ARG A 224 13.37 9.12 5.08
CA ARG A 224 13.16 9.30 6.52
C ARG A 224 14.29 10.16 7.08
N TYR A 225 13.92 11.25 7.71
CA TYR A 225 14.79 12.12 8.48
C TYR A 225 14.39 12.10 9.95
N PHE A 226 15.14 12.84 10.77
CA PHE A 226 14.85 13.01 12.19
C PHE A 226 14.72 14.49 12.54
N ILE A 227 13.91 14.81 13.53
CA ILE A 227 13.79 16.13 14.15
C ILE A 227 14.00 16.03 15.65
N LYS A 228 14.53 17.08 16.28
CA LYS A 228 14.71 17.12 17.73
C LYS A 228 13.36 17.30 18.42
N SER A 229 13.00 16.35 19.28
CA SER A 229 11.79 16.38 20.09
C SER A 229 11.92 17.41 21.20
N GLY A 230 10.93 18.29 21.35
CA GLY A 230 11.01 19.49 22.20
C GLY A 230 11.09 19.23 23.71
N GLN A 231 10.79 18.03 24.20
CA GLN A 231 10.65 17.76 25.64
C GLN A 231 11.70 16.83 26.25
N THR A 232 12.39 15.99 25.46
CA THR A 232 13.20 14.89 26.01
C THR A 232 14.57 14.70 25.37
N GLY A 233 15.00 15.61 24.49
CA GLY A 233 16.26 15.44 23.74
C GLY A 233 16.25 14.21 22.80
N ARG A 234 15.08 13.57 22.63
CA ARG A 234 14.84 12.46 21.70
C ARG A 234 14.79 12.98 20.27
N TYR A 235 15.09 12.11 19.31
CA TYR A 235 14.88 12.38 17.89
C TYR A 235 13.64 11.62 17.41
N ASP A 236 12.69 12.34 16.83
CA ASP A 236 11.47 11.75 16.26
C ASP A 236 11.63 11.60 14.74
N PRO A 237 11.29 10.42 14.17
CA PRO A 237 11.39 10.22 12.73
C PRO A 237 10.30 11.00 12.00
N VAL A 238 10.66 11.64 10.90
CA VAL A 238 9.73 12.31 9.98
C VAL A 238 9.98 11.81 8.56
N LYS A 239 8.91 11.51 7.83
CA LYS A 239 8.98 11.18 6.41
C LYS A 239 8.88 12.46 5.60
N ILE A 240 9.80 12.65 4.67
CA ILE A 240 9.83 13.78 3.74
C ILE A 240 9.64 13.24 2.32
N PHE A 241 8.65 13.79 1.63
CA PHE A 241 8.32 13.53 0.24
C PHE A 241 9.01 14.58 -0.64
N LYS A 242 9.68 14.11 -1.68
CA LYS A 242 10.37 14.95 -2.67
C LYS A 242 9.52 15.06 -3.93
N GLN A 243 9.89 15.96 -4.83
CA GLN A 243 9.10 16.24 -6.04
C GLN A 243 8.71 14.97 -6.84
N PRO A 244 9.60 13.98 -7.06
CA PRO A 244 9.23 12.75 -7.75
C PRO A 244 8.10 11.94 -7.12
N TYR A 245 7.86 12.04 -5.81
CA TYR A 245 6.69 11.42 -5.16
C TYR A 245 5.40 12.01 -5.72
N PHE A 246 5.30 13.34 -5.75
CA PHE A 246 4.12 14.05 -6.22
C PHE A 246 3.89 13.89 -7.73
N GLU A 247 4.96 13.69 -8.49
CA GLU A 247 4.92 13.44 -9.93
C GLU A 247 4.50 12.01 -10.29
N SER A 248 4.60 11.08 -9.34
CA SER A 248 4.34 9.67 -9.61
C SER A 248 2.90 9.44 -10.06
N THR A 249 2.72 8.54 -11.03
CA THR A 249 1.41 8.20 -11.59
C THR A 249 0.43 7.74 -10.51
N ALA A 250 0.88 6.94 -9.53
CA ALA A 250 0.06 6.53 -8.40
C ALA A 250 -0.49 7.73 -7.60
N VAL A 251 0.34 8.74 -7.34
CA VAL A 251 -0.07 9.95 -6.60
C VAL A 251 -0.98 10.84 -7.46
N LYS A 252 -0.67 11.04 -8.75
CA LYS A 252 -1.52 11.78 -9.68
C LYS A 252 -2.93 11.19 -9.79
N LEU A 253 -3.03 9.87 -9.91
CA LEU A 253 -4.31 9.17 -9.94
C LEU A 253 -5.02 9.29 -8.58
N HIS A 254 -4.37 8.88 -7.48
CA HIS A 254 -5.08 8.73 -6.21
C HIS A 254 -5.32 10.04 -5.46
N LEU A 255 -4.32 10.91 -5.36
CA LEU A 255 -4.44 12.15 -4.56
C LEU A 255 -5.06 13.30 -5.34
N TYR A 256 -4.88 13.33 -6.67
CA TYR A 256 -5.27 14.45 -7.52
C TYR A 256 -6.35 14.12 -8.55
N ASP A 257 -6.92 12.91 -8.53
CA ASP A 257 -7.98 12.48 -9.46
C ASP A 257 -7.58 12.59 -10.94
N GLY A 258 -6.27 12.56 -11.25
CA GLY A 258 -5.74 12.81 -12.59
C GLY A 258 -5.81 14.26 -13.07
N SER A 259 -6.20 15.21 -12.22
CA SER A 259 -6.29 16.64 -12.54
C SER A 259 -4.95 17.35 -12.36
N TYR A 260 -4.75 18.44 -13.11
CA TYR A 260 -3.73 19.44 -12.79
C TYR A 260 -3.91 19.90 -11.35
N THR A 261 -2.80 19.95 -10.62
CA THR A 261 -2.76 20.45 -9.24
C THR A 261 -1.68 21.51 -9.11
N GLN A 262 -2.06 22.69 -8.64
CA GLN A 262 -1.12 23.77 -8.39
C GLN A 262 -0.17 23.41 -7.24
N GLY A 263 1.12 23.66 -7.43
CA GLY A 263 2.11 23.53 -6.37
C GLY A 263 1.87 24.52 -5.23
N LEU A 264 2.48 24.25 -4.07
CA LEU A 264 2.33 25.10 -2.88
C LEU A 264 3.67 25.58 -2.31
N GLY A 265 4.78 25.22 -2.96
CA GLY A 265 6.13 25.47 -2.47
C GLY A 265 6.57 24.39 -1.47
N GLY A 266 7.87 24.10 -1.51
CA GLY A 266 8.48 23.11 -0.63
C GLY A 266 9.02 23.72 0.66
N ARG A 267 9.61 22.86 1.49
CA ARG A 267 10.46 23.27 2.61
C ARG A 267 11.90 22.99 2.26
N LEU A 268 12.76 23.99 2.36
CA LEU A 268 14.20 23.81 2.33
C LEU A 268 14.65 23.25 3.67
N LEU A 269 15.19 22.04 3.64
CA LEU A 269 15.70 21.31 4.79
C LEU A 269 17.22 21.35 4.76
N GLU A 270 17.82 21.93 5.80
CA GLU A 270 19.26 21.86 6.05
C GLU A 270 19.53 20.59 6.86
N ILE A 271 20.27 19.66 6.26
CA ILE A 271 20.51 18.33 6.81
C ILE A 271 21.87 18.28 7.51
N GLU A 272 21.87 17.76 8.73
CA GLU A 272 23.05 17.45 9.50
C GLU A 272 23.18 15.93 9.66
N GLU A 273 24.35 15.37 9.34
CA GLU A 273 24.63 13.97 9.67
C GLU A 273 25.12 13.85 11.11
N ARG A 274 24.52 12.94 11.86
CA ARG A 274 24.89 12.66 13.26
C ARG A 274 25.22 11.18 13.44
N PRO A 275 26.31 10.84 14.14
CA PRO A 275 26.66 9.45 14.41
C PRO A 275 25.66 8.82 15.41
N MET A 276 25.30 7.56 15.19
CA MET A 276 24.51 6.73 16.10
C MET A 276 25.09 5.31 16.13
N SER A 277 24.82 4.54 17.19
CA SER A 277 25.26 3.14 17.23
C SER A 277 24.70 2.38 16.01
N GLY A 278 25.60 1.93 15.12
CA GLY A 278 25.23 1.24 13.88
C GLY A 278 25.20 2.09 12.60
N GLY A 279 25.57 3.38 12.63
CA GLY A 279 25.70 4.20 11.42
C GLY A 279 25.61 5.71 11.63
N THR A 280 25.14 6.43 10.62
CA THR A 280 24.77 7.85 10.70
C THR A 280 23.27 8.01 10.50
N PHE A 281 22.68 9.04 11.09
CA PHE A 281 21.30 9.45 10.78
C PHE A 281 21.25 10.90 10.32
N LYS A 282 20.29 11.19 9.45
CA LYS A 282 20.07 12.51 8.86
C LYS A 282 19.09 13.32 9.71
N LEU A 283 19.60 14.33 10.40
CA LEU A 283 18.84 15.26 11.22
C LEU A 283 18.47 16.49 10.39
N ILE A 284 17.21 16.92 10.45
CA ILE A 284 16.81 18.24 9.94
C ILE A 284 17.23 19.26 11.00
N GLY A 285 18.33 19.98 10.74
CA GLY A 285 18.82 21.04 11.61
C GLY A 285 17.97 22.30 11.51
N LYS A 286 17.53 22.62 10.29
CA LYS A 286 16.66 23.77 10.01
C LYS A 286 15.71 23.46 8.85
N ALA A 287 14.48 23.97 8.95
CA ALA A 287 13.48 23.88 7.90
C ALA A 287 12.93 25.28 7.60
N THR A 288 13.01 25.72 6.35
CA THR A 288 12.53 27.04 5.89
C THR A 288 11.47 26.84 4.82
N GLN A 289 10.30 27.47 4.97
CA GLN A 289 9.26 27.44 3.93
C GLN A 289 9.74 28.25 2.72
N LEU A 290 9.56 27.69 1.52
CA LEU A 290 9.86 28.37 0.26
C LEU A 290 8.57 28.77 -0.45
N SER A 291 8.66 29.84 -1.25
CA SER A 291 7.67 30.14 -2.28
C SER A 291 7.84 29.17 -3.47
N LEU A 292 6.86 29.12 -4.37
CA LEU A 292 6.97 28.34 -5.61
C LEU A 292 8.18 28.77 -6.46
N ASP A 293 8.26 30.08 -6.74
CA ASP A 293 9.34 30.67 -7.54
C ASP A 293 10.73 30.40 -6.98
N ASP A 294 10.88 30.35 -5.66
CA ASP A 294 12.16 30.05 -5.01
C ASP A 294 12.47 28.56 -5.03
N THR A 295 11.44 27.71 -4.97
CA THR A 295 11.59 26.26 -4.97
C THR A 295 12.19 25.78 -6.29
N GLU A 296 11.72 26.30 -7.42
CA GLU A 296 12.20 25.91 -8.75
C GLU A 296 13.65 26.34 -9.01
N LYS A 297 14.16 27.34 -8.29
CA LYS A 297 15.51 27.88 -8.46
C LYS A 297 16.57 27.18 -7.61
N ILE A 298 16.17 26.46 -6.56
CA ILE A 298 17.11 25.85 -5.60
C ILE A 298 17.33 24.38 -5.99
N ALA A 299 18.57 24.07 -6.37
CA ALA A 299 18.97 22.68 -6.60
C ALA A 299 19.16 21.92 -5.28
N ASN A 300 18.71 20.66 -5.25
CA ASN A 300 19.01 19.75 -4.14
C ASN A 300 20.52 19.46 -4.07
N SER A 301 21.05 19.36 -2.86
CA SER A 301 22.39 18.87 -2.57
C SER A 301 22.36 17.92 -1.36
N GLU A 302 23.49 17.27 -1.03
CA GLU A 302 23.56 16.32 0.09
C GLU A 302 23.06 16.91 1.41
N ASN A 303 23.34 18.20 1.66
CA ASN A 303 22.99 18.89 2.91
C ASN A 303 21.79 19.85 2.77
N ARG A 304 21.23 20.00 1.57
CA ARG A 304 20.09 20.90 1.31
C ARG A 304 19.05 20.17 0.46
N VAL A 305 17.94 19.84 1.07
CA VAL A 305 16.87 19.05 0.44
C VAL A 305 15.58 19.85 0.43
N ILE A 306 14.93 19.93 -0.71
CA ILE A 306 13.56 20.43 -0.83
C ILE A 306 12.62 19.25 -0.71
N GLY A 307 11.68 19.37 0.23
CA GLY A 307 10.66 18.36 0.43
C GLY A 307 9.44 18.89 1.15
N SER A 308 8.42 18.06 1.25
CA SER A 308 7.22 18.30 2.03
C SER A 308 6.99 17.13 2.99
N ASN A 309 6.42 17.42 4.16
CA ASN A 309 5.97 16.39 5.10
C ASN A 309 4.46 16.12 4.99
N GLN A 310 3.80 16.71 3.99
CA GLN A 310 2.36 16.57 3.71
C GLN A 310 2.18 15.98 2.30
N ILE A 311 1.49 14.83 2.21
CA ILE A 311 1.28 14.13 0.94
C ILE A 311 0.33 14.85 -0.02
N THR A 312 -0.52 15.73 0.51
CA THR A 312 -1.51 16.49 -0.27
C THR A 312 -1.03 17.89 -0.63
N GLU A 313 0.25 18.20 -0.38
CA GLU A 313 0.83 19.52 -0.65
C GLU A 313 2.01 19.37 -1.62
N PRO A 314 1.74 19.32 -2.94
CA PRO A 314 2.80 19.20 -3.93
C PRO A 314 3.71 20.41 -3.91
N ILE A 315 5.00 20.16 -4.16
CA ILE A 315 6.04 21.16 -4.06
C ILE A 315 5.95 22.12 -5.25
N THR A 316 5.90 21.59 -6.47
CA THR A 316 5.64 22.35 -7.70
C THR A 316 4.35 21.89 -8.36
N ASP A 317 3.98 22.56 -9.44
CA ASP A 317 2.84 22.19 -10.28
C ASP A 317 2.91 20.73 -10.73
N ILE A 318 1.77 20.03 -10.64
CA ILE A 318 1.61 18.65 -11.08
C ILE A 318 0.74 18.64 -12.34
N PRO A 319 1.26 18.19 -13.49
CA PRO A 319 0.48 18.08 -14.72
C PRO A 319 -0.68 17.10 -14.57
N ALA A 320 -1.78 17.41 -15.27
CA ALA A 320 -2.92 16.49 -15.41
C ALA A 320 -2.55 15.25 -16.22
N LEU A 321 -3.33 14.19 -16.06
CA LEU A 321 -3.28 13.01 -16.91
C LEU A 321 -4.33 13.15 -18.02
N GLY A 322 -3.90 13.08 -19.28
CA GLY A 322 -4.76 13.12 -20.47
C GLY A 322 -5.29 11.76 -20.93
N HIS A 323 -4.69 10.66 -20.44
CA HIS A 323 -5.01 9.28 -20.86
C HIS A 323 -5.69 8.46 -19.76
N TYR A 324 -6.03 9.07 -18.63
CA TYR A 324 -6.65 8.39 -17.49
C TYR A 324 -7.84 9.17 -16.97
N ARG A 325 -9.02 8.54 -16.91
CA ARG A 325 -10.23 9.14 -16.32
C ARG A 325 -10.68 8.35 -15.10
N LEU A 326 -11.04 9.07 -14.04
CA LEU A 326 -11.68 8.48 -12.86
C LEU A 326 -13.07 7.99 -13.26
N ILE A 327 -13.37 6.70 -13.06
CA ILE A 327 -14.68 6.11 -13.40
C ILE A 327 -15.46 5.66 -12.16
N TYR A 328 -14.77 5.46 -11.04
CA TYR A 328 -15.35 5.05 -9.77
C TYR A 328 -14.47 5.43 -8.58
N GLU A 329 -15.11 5.81 -7.48
CA GLU A 329 -14.49 5.85 -6.15
C GLU A 329 -15.36 5.17 -5.09
N SER A 330 -14.68 4.60 -4.10
CA SER A 330 -15.29 3.98 -2.92
C SER A 330 -15.88 5.02 -1.95
N PRO A 331 -16.84 4.64 -1.08
CA PRO A 331 -17.54 5.59 -0.21
C PRO A 331 -16.68 6.16 0.94
N THR A 332 -15.73 5.39 1.47
CA THR A 332 -14.98 5.82 2.67
C THR A 332 -13.96 6.92 2.36
N THR A 333 -14.09 8.07 3.00
CA THR A 333 -13.05 9.12 3.04
C THR A 333 -12.01 8.77 4.10
N VAL A 334 -10.76 8.55 3.68
CA VAL A 334 -9.65 8.17 4.57
C VAL A 334 -8.78 9.36 4.99
N LEU A 335 -8.80 10.43 4.21
CA LEU A 335 -8.16 11.68 4.54
C LEU A 335 -8.99 12.84 3.99
N SER A 336 -9.25 13.83 4.83
CA SER A 336 -9.77 15.13 4.40
C SER A 336 -8.66 16.16 4.58
N ALA A 337 -8.21 16.75 3.48
CA ALA A 337 -7.13 17.72 3.49
C ALA A 337 -7.49 18.90 2.59
N ARG A 338 -7.54 20.11 3.15
CA ARG A 338 -8.01 21.31 2.46
C ARG A 338 -9.43 21.09 1.88
N SER A 339 -9.60 21.25 0.57
CA SER A 339 -10.84 20.97 -0.17
C SER A 339 -10.90 19.56 -0.75
N TYR A 340 -9.91 18.71 -0.48
CA TYR A 340 -9.82 17.36 -1.04
C TYR A 340 -10.36 16.32 -0.05
N GLU A 341 -11.27 15.48 -0.53
CA GLU A 341 -11.63 14.22 0.11
C GLU A 341 -10.93 13.07 -0.61
N ILE A 342 -10.01 12.41 0.08
CA ILE A 342 -9.31 11.24 -0.45
C ILE A 342 -10.09 10.00 -0.04
N LYS A 343 -10.54 9.23 -1.04
CA LYS A 343 -11.25 7.96 -0.85
C LYS A 343 -10.28 6.79 -0.72
N GLU A 344 -10.75 5.68 -0.16
CA GLU A 344 -9.93 4.49 0.07
C GLU A 344 -9.44 3.86 -1.25
N VAL A 345 -10.36 3.45 -2.12
CA VAL A 345 -10.11 2.88 -3.46
C VAL A 345 -10.68 3.78 -4.56
N LYS A 346 -9.94 3.89 -5.67
CA LYS A 346 -10.36 4.55 -6.92
C LYS A 346 -10.05 3.65 -8.11
N ILE A 347 -10.91 3.69 -9.13
CA ILE A 347 -10.74 2.98 -10.40
C ILE A 347 -10.70 4.00 -11.53
N PHE A 348 -9.70 3.85 -12.39
CA PHE A 348 -9.52 4.66 -13.59
C PHE A 348 -9.60 3.76 -14.81
N GLU A 349 -10.10 4.34 -15.90
CA GLU A 349 -9.97 3.77 -17.23
C GLU A 349 -8.87 4.50 -17.98
N ARG A 350 -8.07 3.73 -18.72
CA ARG A 350 -7.07 4.21 -19.65
C ARG A 350 -7.72 4.41 -21.02
N VAL A 351 -7.60 5.61 -21.57
CA VAL A 351 -8.25 6.04 -22.81
C VAL A 351 -7.23 6.68 -23.75
N LYS A 352 -7.53 6.73 -25.05
CA LYS A 352 -6.69 7.47 -26.00
C LYS A 352 -6.71 8.97 -25.72
N GLY A 353 -7.84 9.48 -25.22
CA GLY A 353 -8.06 10.89 -24.96
C GLY A 353 -8.32 11.68 -26.23
N TYR A 354 -9.17 12.70 -26.14
CA TYR A 354 -9.46 13.57 -27.27
C TYR A 354 -8.44 14.71 -27.35
N THR A 355 -7.64 14.74 -28.42
CA THR A 355 -6.68 15.83 -28.67
C THR A 355 -7.38 17.06 -29.22
N LEU A 356 -7.27 18.18 -28.51
CA LEU A 356 -7.86 19.46 -28.87
C LEU A 356 -6.78 20.55 -28.96
N PRO A 357 -6.60 21.21 -30.13
CA PRO A 357 -5.72 22.37 -30.24
C PRO A 357 -6.21 23.55 -29.39
N GLY A 358 -5.31 24.17 -28.63
CA GLY A 358 -5.62 25.33 -27.80
C GLY A 358 -4.51 25.68 -26.81
N GLU A 359 -4.56 26.92 -26.32
CA GLU A 359 -3.62 27.47 -25.34
C GLU A 359 -4.34 27.75 -24.01
N GLY A 360 -3.56 27.87 -22.94
CA GLY A 360 -4.07 28.21 -21.61
C GLY A 360 -4.48 26.99 -20.78
N THR A 361 -5.55 27.13 -20.00
CA THR A 361 -6.03 26.14 -19.05
C THR A 361 -7.45 25.74 -19.40
N ILE A 362 -7.70 24.45 -19.55
CA ILE A 362 -9.03 23.89 -19.76
C ILE A 362 -9.53 23.25 -18.48
N GLU A 363 -10.82 23.37 -18.21
CA GLU A 363 -11.45 22.80 -17.03
C GLU A 363 -12.77 22.09 -17.34
N LEU A 364 -13.14 21.15 -16.48
CA LEU A 364 -14.37 20.39 -16.55
C LEU A 364 -14.92 20.12 -15.15
N PRO A 365 -16.15 20.54 -14.84
CA PRO A 365 -16.79 20.17 -13.58
C PRO A 365 -17.24 18.70 -13.61
N ILE A 366 -16.82 17.92 -12.62
CA ILE A 366 -17.09 16.48 -12.47
C ILE A 366 -17.85 16.22 -11.17
N VAL A 367 -18.80 15.29 -11.23
CA VAL A 367 -19.42 14.67 -10.05
C VAL A 367 -19.11 13.18 -10.04
N THR A 368 -18.68 12.66 -8.90
CA THR A 368 -18.37 11.22 -8.74
C THR A 368 -19.63 10.39 -8.45
N ASN A 369 -19.49 9.08 -8.52
CA ASN A 369 -20.53 8.13 -8.10
C ASN A 369 -20.89 8.22 -6.60
N GLN A 370 -20.11 8.93 -5.78
CA GLN A 370 -20.40 9.22 -4.37
C GLN A 370 -20.98 10.62 -4.16
N GLY A 371 -21.23 11.38 -5.24
CA GLY A 371 -21.73 12.75 -5.17
C GLY A 371 -20.67 13.81 -4.83
N ARG A 372 -19.38 13.43 -4.78
CA ARG A 372 -18.28 14.38 -4.59
C ARG A 372 -18.12 15.21 -5.85
N ASN A 373 -18.03 16.54 -5.69
CA ASN A 373 -17.80 17.45 -6.80
C ASN A 373 -16.33 17.87 -6.82
N PHE A 374 -15.72 17.89 -8.01
CA PHE A 374 -14.41 18.48 -8.23
C PHE A 374 -14.31 19.04 -9.64
N THR A 375 -13.32 19.89 -9.89
CA THR A 375 -13.03 20.41 -11.23
C THR A 375 -11.76 19.75 -11.73
N TRP A 376 -11.87 18.97 -12.81
CA TRP A 376 -10.70 18.49 -13.53
C TRP A 376 -10.13 19.63 -14.37
N GLN A 377 -8.81 19.83 -14.32
CA GLN A 377 -8.12 20.88 -15.06
C GLN A 377 -6.91 20.32 -15.79
N GLN A 378 -6.54 20.94 -16.91
CA GLN A 378 -5.29 20.67 -17.62
C GLN A 378 -4.73 21.97 -18.21
N LYS A 379 -3.42 22.18 -18.07
CA LYS A 379 -2.69 23.21 -18.80
C LYS A 379 -2.28 22.66 -20.16
N SER A 380 -2.40 23.48 -21.20
CA SER A 380 -1.97 23.13 -22.56
C SER A 380 -0.49 22.75 -22.58
N VAL A 381 -0.16 21.70 -23.33
CA VAL A 381 1.21 21.26 -23.59
C VAL A 381 1.44 21.36 -25.09
N ASN A 382 2.42 22.19 -25.49
CA ASN A 382 2.75 22.44 -26.89
C ASN A 382 1.54 22.86 -27.76
N GLY A 383 0.64 23.68 -27.19
CA GLY A 383 -0.54 24.20 -27.89
C GLY A 383 -1.67 23.19 -28.05
N THR A 384 -1.68 22.12 -27.26
CA THR A 384 -2.72 21.09 -27.27
C THR A 384 -3.16 20.67 -25.88
N PHE A 385 -4.43 20.27 -25.78
CA PHE A 385 -5.01 19.55 -24.66
C PHE A 385 -5.25 18.09 -25.06
N THR A 386 -5.14 17.17 -24.10
CA THR A 386 -5.55 15.77 -24.24
C THR A 386 -6.61 15.50 -23.19
N LEU A 387 -7.86 15.32 -23.63
CA LEU A 387 -9.03 15.32 -22.76
C LEU A 387 -9.49 13.88 -22.48
N PRO A 388 -9.40 13.38 -21.23
CA PRO A 388 -9.74 11.99 -20.92
C PRO A 388 -11.23 11.79 -20.65
N PHE A 389 -12.01 12.82 -20.35
CA PHE A 389 -13.43 12.67 -20.03
C PHE A 389 -14.30 13.01 -21.25
N SER A 390 -15.36 12.24 -21.45
CA SER A 390 -16.45 12.63 -22.35
C SER A 390 -17.49 13.45 -21.58
N THR A 391 -18.10 14.40 -22.28
CA THR A 391 -19.23 15.19 -21.78
C THR A 391 -20.57 14.65 -22.30
N LYS A 392 -20.53 13.76 -23.29
CA LYS A 392 -21.69 13.09 -23.90
C LYS A 392 -21.43 11.60 -24.09
N GLY A 393 -22.40 10.79 -23.66
CA GLY A 393 -22.34 9.33 -23.84
C GLY A 393 -21.47 8.58 -22.82
N ASN A 394 -21.02 9.24 -21.74
CA ASN A 394 -20.27 8.59 -20.67
C ASN A 394 -21.11 7.46 -20.01
N PRO A 395 -20.60 6.21 -19.97
CA PRO A 395 -21.32 5.08 -19.40
C PRO A 395 -21.22 4.98 -17.86
N TYR A 396 -20.35 5.76 -17.22
CA TYR A 396 -20.00 5.60 -15.81
C TYR A 396 -20.73 6.56 -14.86
N GLY A 397 -20.63 6.25 -13.56
CA GLY A 397 -21.19 7.08 -12.49
C GLY A 397 -20.39 8.35 -12.19
N VAL A 398 -19.10 8.38 -12.53
CA VAL A 398 -18.27 9.59 -12.51
C VAL A 398 -18.41 10.30 -13.85
N LYS A 399 -19.00 11.50 -13.84
CA LYS A 399 -19.42 12.18 -15.07
C LYS A 399 -19.30 13.69 -14.97
N SER A 400 -19.19 14.35 -16.12
CA SER A 400 -19.24 15.80 -16.15
C SER A 400 -20.65 16.32 -15.86
N THR A 401 -20.71 17.51 -15.26
CA THR A 401 -21.97 18.25 -15.04
C THR A 401 -22.15 19.40 -16.03
N GLY A 402 -21.19 19.58 -16.95
CA GLY A 402 -21.20 20.59 -18.00
C GLY A 402 -20.16 20.31 -19.09
N PRO A 403 -20.01 21.24 -20.05
CA PRO A 403 -18.98 21.16 -21.08
C PRO A 403 -17.59 21.49 -20.53
N TYR A 404 -16.55 21.15 -21.28
CA TYR A 404 -15.23 21.72 -21.05
C TYR A 404 -15.26 23.24 -21.27
N ARG A 405 -14.44 23.97 -20.53
CA ARG A 405 -14.26 25.42 -20.68
C ARG A 405 -12.78 25.79 -20.68
N ILE A 406 -12.33 26.53 -21.68
CA ILE A 406 -11.01 27.17 -21.66
C ILE A 406 -11.12 28.45 -20.83
N ILE A 407 -10.40 28.54 -19.72
CA ILE A 407 -10.57 29.58 -18.69
C ILE A 407 -10.32 30.96 -19.27
N GLU A 408 -9.24 31.11 -20.04
CA GLU A 408 -8.76 32.40 -20.55
C GLU A 408 -9.65 32.98 -21.66
N THR A 409 -10.34 32.13 -22.41
CA THR A 409 -11.19 32.54 -23.55
C THR A 409 -12.69 32.41 -23.28
N GLY A 410 -13.08 31.65 -22.28
CA GLY A 410 -14.47 31.28 -22.00
C GLY A 410 -15.09 30.32 -23.03
N LYS A 411 -14.32 29.85 -24.03
CA LYS A 411 -14.80 28.93 -25.06
C LYS A 411 -15.20 27.59 -24.44
N THR A 412 -16.39 27.10 -24.78
CA THR A 412 -16.88 25.79 -24.33
C THR A 412 -16.76 24.73 -25.42
N ILE A 413 -16.50 23.49 -25.01
CA ILE A 413 -16.31 22.34 -25.89
C ILE A 413 -17.07 21.13 -25.34
N GLU A 414 -17.79 20.44 -26.22
CA GLU A 414 -18.42 19.14 -25.95
C GLU A 414 -17.57 18.03 -26.56
N VAL A 415 -17.37 16.95 -25.82
CA VAL A 415 -16.57 15.79 -26.23
C VAL A 415 -17.43 14.54 -26.10
N SER A 416 -17.60 13.80 -27.19
CA SER A 416 -18.34 12.53 -27.18
C SER A 416 -17.45 11.36 -26.73
N GLU A 417 -18.07 10.30 -26.22
CA GLU A 417 -17.41 9.06 -25.83
C GLU A 417 -16.53 8.47 -26.94
N ASP A 418 -17.04 8.46 -28.18
CA ASP A 418 -16.30 7.95 -29.36
C ASP A 418 -15.01 8.74 -29.67
N GLN A 419 -14.94 10.02 -29.25
CA GLN A 419 -13.74 10.84 -29.46
C GLN A 419 -12.66 10.60 -28.41
N VAL A 420 -13.03 10.05 -27.25
CA VAL A 420 -12.11 9.76 -26.15
C VAL A 420 -11.45 8.38 -26.33
N ASN A 421 -12.14 7.43 -26.97
CA ASN A 421 -11.74 6.01 -27.03
C ASN A 421 -10.85 5.61 -28.20
#